data_AF-A0A0R3RNP8-F1
#
_entry.id   AF-A0A0R3RNP8-F1
#
_cell.length_a   1.000
_cell.length_b   1.000
_cell.length_c   1.000
_cell.angle_alpha   90.00
_cell.angle_beta   90.00
_cell.angle_gamma   90.00
#
_symmetry.space_group_name_H-M   'P 1'
#
loop_
_entity.id
_entity.type
_entity.pdbx_description
1 polymer ?
#
loop_
_entity_poly.entity_id
_entity_poly.type
_entity_poly.pdbx_seq_one_letter_code
_entity_poly.pdbx_strand_id
1 'polypeptide(L)'
;MHMLAERIILSHLTDTGILSGDLEEMMKARMGAVFMPHGLGHFMGLDVHDCGGYLGDAEQRSSFPGLKALRTTRTLQERMVITIEPGCYFIDVLLDAALNDPIQSKFIVKEKLNEFRGFGGVSFPFFFIDVSHLDYVDYSLS
;
A
#
# COMPACT_ATOMS: atom_id res chain seq x y z
N MET A 1 -5.11 8.41 -1.73
CA MET A 1 -4.38 7.50 -2.66
C MET A 1 -4.02 6.16 -2.05
N HIS A 2 -3.34 6.09 -0.91
CA HIS A 2 -2.93 4.81 -0.32
C HIS A 2 -4.09 3.80 -0.12
N MET A 3 -5.21 4.24 0.47
CA MET A 3 -6.41 3.40 0.63
C MET A 3 -7.00 2.91 -0.69
N LEU A 4 -6.82 3.66 -1.80
CA LEU A 4 -7.26 3.23 -3.12
C LEU A 4 -6.37 2.10 -3.65
N ALA A 5 -5.04 2.21 -3.46
CA ALA A 5 -4.12 1.14 -3.83
C ALA A 5 -4.41 -0.15 -3.06
N GLU A 6 -4.62 -0.06 -1.74
CA GLU A 6 -5.04 -1.22 -0.92
C GLU A 6 -6.33 -1.84 -1.44
N ARG A 7 -7.35 -1.02 -1.74
CA ARG A 7 -8.63 -1.49 -2.27
C ARG A 7 -8.46 -2.24 -3.59
N ILE A 8 -7.65 -1.74 -4.52
CA ILE A 8 -7.39 -2.39 -5.81
C ILE A 8 -6.67 -3.72 -5.61
N ILE A 9 -5.65 -3.76 -4.74
CA ILE A 9 -4.94 -5.00 -4.39
C ILE A 9 -5.93 -6.03 -3.85
N LEU A 10 -6.77 -5.66 -2.87
CA LEU A 10 -7.75 -6.57 -2.28
C LEU A 10 -8.80 -7.03 -3.30
N SER A 11 -9.25 -6.15 -4.20
CA SER A 11 -10.18 -6.52 -5.28
C SER A 11 -9.58 -7.63 -6.15
N HIS A 12 -8.35 -7.47 -6.62
CA HIS A 12 -7.70 -8.48 -7.46
C HIS A 12 -7.37 -9.78 -6.70
N LEU A 13 -7.00 -9.69 -5.42
CA LEU A 13 -6.85 -10.87 -4.58
C LEU A 13 -8.17 -11.61 -4.36
N THR A 14 -9.30 -10.90 -4.41
CA THR A 14 -10.64 -11.50 -4.39
C THR A 14 -10.98 -12.14 -5.73
N ASP A 15 -10.70 -11.46 -6.85
CA ASP A 15 -10.91 -12.00 -8.20
C ASP A 15 -10.11 -13.29 -8.47
N THR A 16 -8.91 -13.40 -7.88
CA THR A 16 -8.04 -14.59 -7.97
C THR A 16 -8.44 -15.71 -7.00
N GLY A 17 -9.39 -15.46 -6.10
CA GLY A 17 -9.87 -16.42 -5.11
C GLY A 17 -8.94 -16.64 -3.90
N ILE A 18 -7.92 -15.79 -3.71
CA ILE A 18 -7.07 -15.80 -2.50
C ILE A 18 -7.84 -15.24 -1.31
N LEU A 19 -8.66 -14.21 -1.56
CA LEU A 19 -9.57 -13.61 -0.60
C LEU A 19 -11.03 -13.87 -0.99
N SER A 20 -11.92 -13.82 0.00
CA SER A 20 -13.37 -13.93 -0.21
C SER A 20 -14.14 -13.06 0.78
N GLY A 21 -15.28 -12.51 0.34
CA GLY A 21 -16.14 -11.67 1.17
C GLY A 21 -16.33 -10.26 0.62
N ASP A 22 -16.82 -9.36 1.47
CA ASP A 22 -17.10 -7.97 1.10
C ASP A 22 -15.85 -7.08 1.20
N LEU A 23 -15.62 -6.27 0.15
CA LEU A 23 -14.44 -5.42 0.05
C LEU A 23 -14.41 -4.29 1.08
N GLU A 24 -15.55 -3.70 1.43
CA GLU A 24 -15.61 -2.65 2.46
C GLU A 24 -15.28 -3.23 3.84
N GLU A 25 -15.78 -4.42 4.15
CA GLU A 25 -15.47 -5.12 5.39
C GLU A 25 -13.98 -5.49 5.49
N MET A 26 -13.35 -5.91 4.38
CA MET A 26 -11.90 -6.13 4.33
C MET A 26 -11.11 -4.84 4.56
N MET A 27 -11.55 -3.72 3.97
CA MET A 27 -10.92 -2.41 4.16
C MET A 27 -11.01 -1.95 5.62
N LYS A 28 -12.16 -2.14 6.28
CA LYS A 28 -12.35 -1.87 7.72
C LYS A 28 -11.47 -2.76 8.59
N ALA A 29 -11.34 -4.03 8.24
CA ALA A 29 -10.46 -5.00 8.92
C ALA A 29 -8.95 -4.77 8.66
N ARG A 30 -8.60 -3.73 7.87
CA ARG A 30 -7.22 -3.40 7.48
C ARG A 30 -6.49 -4.56 6.80
N MET A 31 -7.22 -5.37 6.02
CA MET A 31 -6.64 -6.46 5.22
C MET A 31 -5.58 -5.97 4.24
N GLY A 32 -5.71 -4.74 3.73
CA GLY A 32 -4.73 -4.15 2.81
C GLY A 32 -3.31 -4.12 3.40
N ALA A 33 -3.18 -3.89 4.69
CA ALA A 33 -1.89 -3.83 5.37
C ALA A 33 -1.18 -5.20 5.51
N VAL A 34 -1.93 -6.31 5.34
CA VAL A 34 -1.35 -7.66 5.32
C VAL A 34 -0.54 -7.86 4.04
N PHE A 35 -1.04 -7.36 2.91
CA PHE A 35 -0.45 -7.54 1.59
C PHE A 35 0.39 -6.32 1.13
N MET A 36 0.14 -5.12 1.66
CA MET A 36 0.92 -3.89 1.43
C MET A 36 1.28 -3.24 2.78
N PRO A 37 2.30 -3.73 3.50
CA PRO A 37 2.60 -3.27 4.86
C PRO A 37 3.30 -1.90 4.95
N HIS A 38 3.73 -1.34 3.81
CA HIS A 38 4.41 -0.06 3.70
C HIS A 38 3.49 1.04 3.17
N GLY A 39 3.91 2.30 3.28
CA GLY A 39 3.22 3.44 2.67
C GLY A 39 3.19 3.33 1.13
N LEU A 40 2.24 4.01 0.49
CA LEU A 40 2.14 4.01 -0.98
C LEU A 40 3.30 4.76 -1.65
N GLY A 41 3.92 5.68 -0.92
CA GLY A 41 5.01 6.50 -1.43
C GLY A 41 5.41 7.62 -0.49
N HIS A 42 6.30 8.47 -0.95
CA HIS A 42 6.92 9.54 -0.16
C HIS A 42 7.41 10.69 -1.03
N PHE A 43 7.75 11.83 -0.43
CA PHE A 43 8.43 12.86 -1.20
C PHE A 43 9.83 12.41 -1.58
N MET A 44 10.28 12.82 -2.77
CA MET A 44 11.67 12.66 -3.20
C MET A 44 12.20 14.01 -3.68
N GLY A 45 13.47 14.27 -3.36
CA GLY A 45 14.18 15.47 -3.80
C GLY A 45 15.67 15.24 -3.67
N LEU A 46 16.31 15.98 -2.75
CA LEU A 46 17.73 15.77 -2.44
C LEU A 46 17.99 14.42 -1.77
N ASP A 47 17.08 14.00 -0.90
CA ASP A 47 17.06 12.68 -0.29
C ASP A 47 16.04 11.77 -0.98
N VAL A 48 16.30 10.46 -0.97
CA VAL A 48 15.33 9.45 -1.44
C VAL A 48 14.02 9.62 -0.67
N HIS A 49 14.09 9.55 0.67
CA HIS A 49 12.97 9.90 1.55
C HIS A 49 13.08 11.37 1.96
N ASP A 50 12.61 12.28 1.10
CA ASP A 50 12.76 13.72 1.35
C ASP A 50 11.97 14.19 2.58
N CYS A 51 12.41 15.30 3.14
CA CYS A 51 11.86 15.90 4.34
C CYS A 51 10.47 16.54 4.11
N GLY A 52 9.86 17.03 5.20
CA GLY A 52 8.65 17.85 5.10
C GLY A 52 7.33 17.12 4.87
N GLY A 53 7.32 15.78 4.86
CA GLY A 53 6.10 14.95 4.71
C GLY A 53 5.07 15.08 5.86
N TYR A 54 5.49 15.58 7.02
CA TYR A 54 4.63 15.77 8.21
C TYR A 54 4.66 17.20 8.75
N LEU A 55 4.84 18.18 7.86
CA LEU A 55 4.79 19.61 8.18
C LEU A 55 3.55 20.27 7.56
N GLY A 56 3.21 21.47 8.02
CA GLY A 56 2.14 22.28 7.43
C GLY A 56 0.75 21.69 7.66
N ASP A 57 0.06 21.36 6.56
CA ASP A 57 -1.30 20.81 6.53
C ASP A 57 -1.37 19.29 6.78
N ALA A 58 -0.23 18.65 7.05
CA ALA A 58 -0.16 17.23 7.31
C ALA A 58 -1.08 16.82 8.48
N GLU A 59 -1.91 15.81 8.26
CA GLU A 59 -2.62 15.15 9.35
C GLU A 59 -1.64 14.39 10.26
N GLN A 60 -2.03 14.19 11.52
CA GLN A 60 -1.26 13.37 12.44
C GLN A 60 -1.08 11.95 11.87
N ARG A 61 0.13 11.41 11.99
CA ARG A 61 0.42 10.04 11.55
C ARG A 61 -0.53 9.05 12.22
N SER A 62 -1.20 8.26 11.41
CA SER A 62 -2.12 7.23 11.87
C SER A 62 -1.40 6.14 12.67
N SER A 63 -2.12 5.53 13.62
CA SER A 63 -1.68 4.33 14.32
C SER A 63 -2.13 3.03 13.66
N PHE A 64 -3.02 3.11 12.66
CA PHE A 64 -3.57 1.92 11.99
C PHE A 64 -2.50 1.19 11.14
N PRO A 65 -2.58 -0.15 11.03
CA PRO A 65 -1.72 -0.94 10.13
C PRO A 65 -1.74 -0.41 8.69
N GLY A 66 -0.58 -0.44 8.01
CA GLY A 66 -0.36 0.17 6.69
C GLY A 66 -0.21 1.69 6.77
N LEU A 67 -1.22 2.39 7.29
CA LEU A 67 -1.26 3.86 7.36
C LEU A 67 -0.17 4.46 8.24
N LYS A 68 0.25 3.76 9.31
CA LYS A 68 1.37 4.20 10.16
C LYS A 68 2.72 4.26 9.42
N ALA A 69 2.84 3.59 8.28
CA ALA A 69 4.05 3.56 7.46
C ALA A 69 4.05 4.62 6.34
N LEU A 70 2.98 5.43 6.23
CA LEU A 70 2.98 6.58 5.33
C LEU A 70 4.13 7.53 5.72
N ARG A 71 4.74 8.13 4.70
CA ARG A 71 5.82 9.13 4.88
C ARG A 71 5.34 10.56 4.67
N THR A 72 4.12 10.73 4.16
CA THR A 72 3.45 12.02 4.08
C THR A 72 1.93 11.83 4.18
N THR A 73 1.27 12.80 4.80
CA THR A 73 -0.20 12.94 4.85
C THR A 73 -0.64 14.30 4.31
N ARG A 74 0.28 15.04 3.68
CA ARG A 74 0.01 16.37 3.15
C ARG A 74 -0.85 16.32 1.91
N THR A 75 -1.60 17.39 1.68
CA THR A 75 -2.23 17.62 0.39
C THR A 75 -1.15 17.83 -0.65
N LEU A 76 -1.22 17.10 -1.76
CA LEU A 76 -0.29 17.29 -2.88
C LEU A 76 -0.48 18.67 -3.49
N GLN A 77 0.63 19.38 -3.70
CA GLN A 77 0.66 20.73 -4.28
C GLN A 77 1.61 20.78 -5.45
N GLU A 78 1.38 21.74 -6.34
CA GLU A 78 2.21 22.03 -7.50
C GLU A 78 3.71 22.02 -7.16
N ARG A 79 4.54 21.39 -8.01
CA ARG A 79 6.01 21.24 -7.86
C ARG A 79 6.48 20.32 -6.73
N MET A 80 5.58 19.62 -6.04
CA MET A 80 5.99 18.48 -5.23
C MET A 80 6.37 17.30 -6.13
N VAL A 81 7.38 16.54 -5.72
CA VAL A 81 7.75 15.28 -6.35
C VAL A 81 7.45 14.16 -5.36
N ILE A 82 6.60 13.22 -5.75
CA ILE A 82 6.20 12.09 -4.90
C ILE A 82 6.37 10.76 -5.63
N THR A 83 6.78 9.74 -4.88
CA THR A 83 6.84 8.35 -5.33
C THR A 83 5.45 7.71 -5.34
N ILE A 84 5.21 6.78 -6.26
CA ILE A 84 4.08 5.86 -6.24
C ILE A 84 4.62 4.45 -6.42
N GLU A 85 4.53 3.65 -5.36
CA GLU A 85 5.15 2.34 -5.24
C GLU A 85 4.18 1.31 -4.64
N PRO A 86 3.03 1.01 -5.28
CA PRO A 86 2.14 -0.04 -4.79
C PRO A 86 2.86 -1.40 -4.82
N GLY A 87 2.69 -2.18 -3.76
CA GLY A 87 3.28 -3.51 -3.65
C GLY A 87 2.31 -4.51 -3.03
N CYS A 88 2.37 -5.75 -3.49
CA CYS A 88 1.60 -6.88 -2.98
C CYS A 88 2.56 -8.03 -2.63
N TYR A 89 2.63 -8.37 -1.35
CA TYR A 89 3.57 -9.36 -0.81
C TYR A 89 2.87 -10.44 -0.01
N PHE A 90 3.48 -11.62 -0.02
CA PHE A 90 3.07 -12.80 0.74
C PHE A 90 4.09 -13.07 1.85
N ILE A 91 4.09 -12.21 2.88
CA ILE A 91 5.05 -12.26 3.98
C ILE A 91 4.53 -13.18 5.07
N ASP A 92 5.20 -14.32 5.29
CA ASP A 92 4.73 -15.39 6.18
C ASP A 92 4.29 -14.90 7.57
N VAL A 93 5.09 -14.04 8.21
CA VAL A 93 4.78 -13.51 9.55
C VAL A 93 3.48 -12.70 9.57
N LEU A 94 3.19 -11.94 8.51
CA LEU A 94 1.95 -11.15 8.41
C LEU A 94 0.76 -12.04 8.04
N LEU A 95 0.98 -13.03 7.16
CA LEU A 95 -0.05 -14.00 6.79
C LEU A 95 -0.46 -14.87 7.99
N ASP A 96 0.51 -15.33 8.78
CA ASP A 96 0.27 -16.11 10.00
C ASP A 96 -0.47 -15.28 11.05
N ALA A 97 -0.11 -14.00 11.22
CA ALA A 97 -0.84 -13.11 12.10
C ALA A 97 -2.31 -12.94 11.65
N ALA A 98 -2.54 -12.72 10.36
CA ALA A 98 -3.88 -12.55 9.80
C ALA A 98 -4.73 -13.84 9.87
N LEU A 99 -4.12 -15.01 9.67
CA LEU A 99 -4.78 -16.31 9.82
C LEU A 99 -5.15 -16.63 11.28
N ASN A 100 -4.43 -16.06 12.25
CA ASN A 100 -4.71 -16.22 13.68
C ASN A 100 -5.65 -15.15 14.25
N ASP A 101 -5.97 -14.10 13.48
CA ASP A 101 -6.94 -13.07 13.87
C ASP A 101 -8.36 -13.45 13.36
N PRO A 102 -9.36 -13.66 14.24
CA PRO A 102 -10.73 -13.97 13.83
C PRO A 102 -11.39 -12.89 12.94
N ILE A 103 -10.95 -11.63 13.04
CA ILE A 103 -11.46 -10.53 12.23
C ILE A 103 -10.98 -10.65 10.78
N GLN A 104 -9.75 -11.11 10.57
CA GLN A 104 -9.08 -11.16 9.26
C GLN A 104 -9.17 -12.53 8.60
N SER A 105 -8.98 -13.61 9.37
CA SER A 105 -8.95 -15.00 8.89
C SER A 105 -10.21 -15.41 8.12
N LYS A 106 -11.38 -14.86 8.46
CA LYS A 106 -12.64 -15.12 7.76
C LYS A 106 -12.63 -14.70 6.28
N PHE A 107 -11.73 -13.81 5.88
CA PHE A 107 -11.61 -13.35 4.50
C PHE A 107 -10.60 -14.16 3.69
N ILE A 108 -9.80 -15.03 4.32
CA ILE A 108 -8.67 -15.70 3.68
C ILE A 108 -9.06 -17.11 3.25
N VAL A 109 -8.89 -17.41 1.96
CA VAL A 109 -9.01 -18.78 1.45
C VAL A 109 -7.65 -19.46 1.62
N LYS A 110 -7.47 -20.17 2.75
CA LYS A 110 -6.16 -20.67 3.20
C LYS A 110 -5.49 -21.59 2.17
N GLU A 111 -6.26 -22.45 1.51
CA GLU A 111 -5.78 -23.38 0.49
C GLU A 111 -5.14 -22.62 -0.67
N LYS A 112 -5.83 -21.58 -1.16
CA LYS A 112 -5.34 -20.71 -2.24
C LYS A 112 -4.16 -19.86 -1.80
N LEU A 113 -4.21 -19.28 -0.61
CA LEU A 113 -3.11 -18.47 -0.07
C LEU A 113 -1.80 -19.27 0.02
N ASN A 114 -1.87 -20.53 0.42
CA ASN A 114 -0.68 -21.38 0.57
C ASN A 114 0.03 -21.64 -0.77
N GLU A 115 -0.66 -21.56 -1.90
CA GLU A 115 -0.04 -21.66 -3.25
C GLU A 115 0.94 -20.50 -3.53
N PHE A 116 0.79 -19.36 -2.83
CA PHE A 116 1.60 -18.15 -3.02
C PHE A 116 2.64 -17.92 -1.91
N ARG A 117 2.70 -18.78 -0.88
CA ARG A 117 3.77 -18.71 0.11
C ARG A 117 5.12 -18.98 -0.55
N GLY A 118 6.13 -18.20 -0.16
CA GLY A 118 7.46 -18.27 -0.77
C GLY A 118 7.57 -17.59 -2.13
N PHE A 119 6.49 -17.05 -2.71
CA PHE A 119 6.56 -16.20 -3.91
C PHE A 119 7.32 -14.88 -3.65
N GLY A 120 7.34 -14.43 -2.40
CA GLY A 120 7.90 -13.14 -2.00
C GLY A 120 6.85 -12.05 -2.20
N GLY A 121 6.87 -11.40 -3.35
CA GLY A 121 5.89 -10.37 -3.70
C GLY A 121 6.26 -9.61 -4.96
N VAL A 122 5.34 -8.77 -5.41
CA VAL A 122 5.55 -7.85 -6.53
C VAL A 122 5.48 -6.43 -5.99
N SER A 123 6.46 -5.62 -6.35
CA SER A 123 6.41 -4.17 -6.26
C SER A 123 6.49 -3.63 -7.68
N PHE A 124 5.55 -2.78 -8.08
CA PHE A 124 5.68 -2.10 -9.36
C PHE A 124 6.75 -1.01 -9.27
N PRO A 125 7.47 -0.74 -10.37
CA PRO A 125 8.60 0.18 -10.33
C PRO A 125 8.17 1.57 -9.88
N PHE A 126 9.15 2.23 -9.30
CA PHE A 126 9.09 3.55 -8.73
C PHE A 126 8.64 4.58 -9.78
N PHE A 127 7.44 5.15 -9.64
CA PHE A 127 6.99 6.28 -10.46
C PHE A 127 7.10 7.59 -9.69
N PHE A 128 7.48 8.67 -10.37
CA PHE A 128 7.44 10.02 -9.83
C PHE A 128 6.33 10.82 -10.47
N ILE A 129 5.59 11.57 -9.66
CA ILE A 129 4.72 12.63 -10.15
C ILE A 129 5.36 13.95 -9.76
N ASP A 130 5.73 14.76 -10.75
CA ASP A 130 5.88 16.20 -10.57
C ASP A 130 4.50 16.83 -10.68
N VAL A 131 4.03 17.44 -9.59
CA VAL A 131 2.68 18.02 -9.52
C VAL A 131 2.64 19.39 -10.23
N SER A 132 3.73 19.86 -10.85
CA SER A 132 3.83 21.17 -11.53
C SER A 132 2.95 21.30 -12.78
N HIS A 133 2.81 20.20 -13.51
CA HIS A 133 1.87 20.01 -14.60
C HIS A 133 1.28 18.62 -14.34
N LEU A 134 -0.02 18.38 -14.56
CA LEU A 134 -0.63 17.05 -14.37
C LEU A 134 -0.14 16.02 -15.42
N ASP A 135 1.13 16.09 -15.79
CA ASP A 135 1.82 15.28 -16.76
C ASP A 135 2.62 14.21 -16.01
N TYR A 136 2.30 12.97 -16.29
CA TYR A 136 3.01 11.80 -15.80
C TYR A 136 4.36 11.69 -16.52
N VAL A 137 5.46 11.62 -15.77
CA VAL A 137 6.80 11.42 -16.33
C VAL A 137 7.38 10.11 -15.80
N ASP A 138 7.48 9.12 -16.68
CA ASP A 138 8.08 7.81 -16.39
C ASP A 138 9.60 7.89 -16.57
N TYR A 139 10.35 7.79 -15.46
CA TYR A 139 11.81 7.73 -15.47
C TYR A 139 12.36 6.30 -15.30
N SER A 140 11.52 5.26 -15.35
CA SER A 140 11.95 3.86 -15.12
C SER A 140 12.82 3.26 -16.23
N LEU A 141 13.21 4.05 -17.24
CA LEU A 141 13.99 3.65 -18.41
C LEU A 141 15.33 4.40 -18.58
N SER A 142 15.89 5.03 -17.54
CA SER A 142 17.26 5.58 -17.58
C SER A 142 18.29 4.60 -17.05
#